data_AF-A0A097EMI6-F1
#
_entry.id   AF-A0A097EMI6-F1
#
_cell.length_a   1.000
_cell.length_b   1.000
_cell.length_c   1.000
_cell.angle_alpha   90.00
_cell.angle_beta   90.00
_cell.angle_gamma   90.00
#
_symmetry.space_group_name_H-M   'P 1'
#
loop_
_entity.id
_entity.type
_entity.pdbx_description
1 polymer ?
#
loop_
_entity_poly.entity_id
_entity_poly.type
_entity_poly.pdbx_seq_one_letter_code
_entity_poly.pdbx_strand_id
1 'polypeptide(L)'
;MKIFRIATVLILLISLGSCATKLSDKANKDTQEQVKKEVMQSLEEYYKQPFKLEKFNYEYKTDYGDVSGNHPSVTYGQYSFKVRAMNNPIIITNFYINDGDTKESIKGLIDSFKKNQLNSIYCMGLTKYYRYVNNNNKILKQPYTEQAEKYCDSVGQDRYKMYKEYYLKHHTS
;
A
#
# COMPACT_ATOMS: atom_id res chain seq x y z
N MET A 1 4.78 -24.29 -56.24
CA MET A 1 5.44 -24.65 -54.96
C MET A 1 6.17 -23.49 -54.24
N LYS A 2 6.42 -22.32 -54.85
CA LYS A 2 7.06 -21.18 -54.15
C LYS A 2 6.10 -20.33 -53.30
N ILE A 3 4.84 -20.19 -53.72
CA ILE A 3 3.83 -19.35 -53.05
C ILE A 3 3.35 -19.98 -51.72
N PHE A 4 3.25 -21.32 -51.65
CA PHE A 4 2.88 -22.03 -50.42
C PHE A 4 3.90 -21.86 -49.28
N ARG A 5 5.18 -21.67 -49.60
CA ARG A 5 6.25 -21.45 -48.60
C ARG A 5 6.25 -20.04 -48.02
N ILE A 6 5.76 -19.04 -48.76
CA ILE A 6 5.65 -17.66 -48.29
C ILE A 6 4.46 -17.51 -47.32
N ALA A 7 3.34 -18.19 -47.62
CA ALA A 7 2.16 -18.18 -46.75
C ALA A 7 2.42 -18.83 -45.37
N THR A 8 3.25 -19.87 -45.31
CA THR A 8 3.60 -20.53 -44.03
C THR A 8 4.49 -19.64 -43.15
N VAL A 9 5.39 -18.85 -43.75
CA VAL A 9 6.27 -17.93 -43.02
C VAL A 9 5.48 -16.72 -42.46
N LEU A 10 4.49 -16.20 -43.20
CA LEU A 10 3.63 -15.12 -42.70
C LEU A 10 2.74 -15.55 -41.52
N ILE A 11 2.21 -16.79 -41.54
CA ILE A 11 1.37 -17.31 -40.46
C ILE A 11 2.20 -17.55 -39.18
N LEU A 12 3.48 -17.93 -39.31
CA LEU A 12 4.44 -18.08 -38.20
C LEU A 12 4.86 -16.74 -37.57
N LEU A 13 4.87 -15.64 -38.33
CA LEU A 13 5.19 -14.31 -37.80
C LEU A 13 4.02 -13.71 -36.99
N ILE A 14 2.77 -14.05 -37.32
CA ILE A 14 1.58 -13.56 -36.62
C ILE A 14 1.40 -14.28 -35.27
N SER A 15 1.83 -15.55 -35.15
CA SER A 15 1.77 -16.30 -33.89
C SER A 15 2.88 -15.94 -32.88
N LEU A 16 3.93 -15.24 -33.30
CA LEU A 16 4.98 -14.72 -32.40
C LEU A 16 4.57 -13.42 -31.69
N GLY A 17 3.51 -12.74 -32.14
CA GLY A 17 3.01 -11.49 -31.52
C GLY A 17 2.18 -11.68 -30.25
N SER A 18 1.83 -12.92 -29.88
CA SER A 18 0.89 -13.21 -28.79
C SER A 18 1.54 -13.39 -27.40
N CYS A 19 2.86 -13.20 -27.27
CA CYS A 19 3.56 -13.28 -25.98
C CYS A 19 4.12 -11.92 -25.51
N ALA A 20 3.52 -10.81 -25.95
CA ALA A 20 3.73 -9.53 -25.26
C ALA A 20 2.78 -9.51 -24.05
N THR A 21 3.31 -9.80 -22.86
CA THR A 21 2.63 -9.49 -21.59
C THR A 21 2.27 -8.00 -21.61
N LYS A 22 0.99 -7.68 -21.81
CA LYS A 22 0.49 -6.30 -21.78
C LYS A 22 0.83 -5.71 -20.41
N LEU A 23 1.79 -4.78 -20.39
CA LEU A 23 2.17 -4.02 -19.21
C LEU A 23 0.94 -3.22 -18.76
N SER A 24 0.70 -3.08 -17.45
CA SER A 24 -0.41 -2.24 -16.98
C SER A 24 -0.15 -0.81 -17.41
N ASP A 25 -1.07 -0.16 -18.13
CA ASP A 25 -0.85 1.21 -18.56
C ASP A 25 -0.64 2.16 -17.37
N LYS A 26 0.29 3.10 -17.51
CA LYS A 26 0.54 4.13 -16.49
C LYS A 26 -0.77 4.89 -16.21
N ALA A 27 -1.20 4.91 -14.96
CA ALA A 27 -2.38 5.67 -14.54
C ALA A 27 -2.25 7.16 -14.89
N ASN A 28 -3.28 7.72 -15.52
CA ASN A 28 -3.37 9.16 -15.77
C ASN A 28 -3.71 9.92 -14.47
N LYS A 29 -3.71 11.25 -14.52
CA LYS A 29 -3.98 12.10 -13.35
C LYS A 29 -5.36 11.85 -12.75
N ASP A 30 -6.39 11.70 -13.58
CA ASP A 30 -7.77 11.51 -13.12
C ASP A 30 -7.93 10.18 -12.36
N THR A 31 -7.34 9.11 -12.88
CA THR A 31 -7.27 7.81 -12.20
C THR A 31 -6.55 7.92 -10.86
N GLN A 32 -5.40 8.63 -10.81
CA GLN A 32 -4.66 8.81 -9.56
C GLN A 32 -5.46 9.59 -8.51
N GLU A 33 -6.16 10.65 -8.93
CA GLU A 33 -7.03 11.44 -8.07
C GLU A 33 -8.23 10.64 -7.56
N GLN A 34 -8.82 9.79 -8.41
CA GLN A 34 -9.91 8.91 -8.02
C GLN A 34 -9.46 7.87 -6.98
N VAL A 35 -8.32 7.19 -7.21
CA VAL A 35 -7.76 6.23 -6.23
C VAL A 35 -7.47 6.94 -4.92
N LYS A 36 -6.86 8.13 -4.96
CA LYS A 36 -6.59 8.94 -3.77
C LYS A 36 -7.86 9.23 -2.98
N LYS A 37 -8.93 9.66 -3.66
CA LYS A 37 -10.22 9.98 -3.03
C LYS A 37 -10.85 8.74 -2.39
N GLU A 38 -10.93 7.63 -3.13
CA GLU A 38 -11.59 6.40 -2.65
C GLU A 38 -10.83 5.77 -1.47
N VAL A 39 -9.49 5.81 -1.47
CA VAL A 39 -8.67 5.35 -0.35
C VAL A 39 -8.91 6.20 0.90
N MET A 40 -8.86 7.53 0.76
CA MET A 40 -9.10 8.45 1.89
C MET A 40 -10.51 8.27 2.47
N GLN A 41 -11.53 8.17 1.62
CA GLN A 41 -12.90 7.92 2.05
C GLN A 41 -13.02 6.57 2.78
N SER A 42 -12.39 5.52 2.26
CA SER A 42 -12.40 4.19 2.90
C SER A 42 -11.78 4.21 4.30
N LEU A 43 -10.71 4.98 4.50
CA LEU A 43 -10.10 5.18 5.82
C LEU A 43 -11.10 5.83 6.80
N GLU A 44 -11.72 6.93 6.39
CA GLU A 44 -12.65 7.67 7.26
C GLU A 44 -13.90 6.85 7.59
N GLU A 45 -14.45 6.15 6.60
CA GLU A 45 -15.63 5.29 6.77
C GLU A 45 -15.35 4.11 7.69
N TYR A 46 -14.18 3.47 7.57
CA TYR A 46 -13.85 2.29 8.36
C TYR A 46 -13.50 2.67 9.80
N TYR A 47 -12.65 3.68 9.98
CA TYR A 47 -12.15 4.08 11.30
C TYR A 47 -13.05 5.09 12.02
N LYS A 48 -14.14 5.55 11.38
CA LYS A 48 -15.11 6.51 11.94
C LYS A 48 -14.45 7.78 12.48
N GLN A 49 -13.42 8.27 11.80
CA GLN A 49 -12.69 9.48 12.14
C GLN A 49 -12.07 10.14 10.91
N PRO A 50 -11.85 11.46 10.91
CA PRO A 50 -11.22 12.15 9.79
C PRO A 50 -9.72 11.83 9.68
N PHE A 51 -9.22 11.80 8.44
CA PHE A 51 -7.80 11.67 8.15
C PHE A 51 -7.30 12.86 7.34
N LYS A 52 -6.13 13.37 7.74
CA LYS A 52 -5.39 14.34 6.94
C LYS A 52 -4.40 13.61 6.02
N LEU A 53 -4.49 13.90 4.73
CA LEU A 53 -3.47 13.49 3.76
C LEU A 53 -2.27 14.43 3.87
N GLU A 54 -1.14 13.90 4.32
CA GLU A 54 0.11 14.65 4.49
C GLU A 54 0.98 14.60 3.23
N LYS A 55 0.99 13.45 2.54
CA LYS A 55 1.69 13.28 1.27
C LYS A 55 1.01 12.21 0.43
N PHE A 56 0.93 12.45 -0.87
CA PHE A 56 0.55 11.47 -1.87
C PHE A 56 1.59 11.50 -2.99
N ASN A 57 1.98 10.32 -3.49
CA ASN A 57 2.85 10.18 -4.64
C ASN A 57 2.41 8.99 -5.49
N TYR A 58 2.63 9.08 -6.79
CA TYR A 58 2.43 7.97 -7.72
C TYR A 58 3.72 7.72 -8.50
N GLU A 59 4.16 6.47 -8.51
CA GLU A 59 5.32 6.02 -9.27
C GLU A 59 4.90 4.90 -10.22
N TYR A 60 5.42 4.94 -11.45
CA TYR A 60 5.25 3.87 -12.41
C TYR A 60 6.61 3.21 -12.60
N LYS A 61 6.74 1.96 -12.14
CA LYS A 61 8.03 1.29 -12.04
C LYS A 61 7.94 -0.15 -12.50
N THR A 62 9.10 -0.68 -12.88
CA THR A 62 9.31 -2.07 -13.26
C THR A 62 10.22 -2.72 -12.23
N ASP A 63 9.72 -3.74 -11.57
CA ASP A 63 10.55 -4.63 -10.77
C ASP A 63 11.10 -5.70 -11.72
N TYR A 64 12.42 -5.69 -11.91
CA TYR A 64 13.11 -6.70 -12.70
C TYR A 64 13.28 -7.94 -11.86
N GLY A 65 12.82 -9.09 -12.38
CA GLY A 65 13.04 -10.35 -11.71
C GLY A 65 14.50 -10.80 -11.76
N ASP A 66 14.83 -11.77 -10.92
CA ASP A 66 16.20 -12.28 -10.80
C ASP A 66 16.71 -12.88 -12.12
N VAL A 67 18.03 -12.78 -12.32
CA VAL A 67 18.78 -13.27 -13.49
C VAL A 67 18.55 -14.76 -13.78
N SER A 68 18.04 -15.51 -12.80
CA SER A 68 17.70 -16.95 -12.89
C SER A 68 16.40 -17.25 -13.65
N GLY A 69 15.62 -16.24 -14.06
CA GLY A 69 14.43 -16.41 -14.91
C GLY A 69 13.17 -16.91 -14.20
N ASN A 70 13.22 -17.15 -12.88
CA ASN A 70 12.08 -17.65 -12.11
C ASN A 70 11.09 -16.56 -11.65
N HIS A 71 11.45 -15.28 -11.82
CA HIS A 71 10.57 -14.16 -11.54
C HIS A 71 10.45 -13.32 -12.82
N PRO A 72 9.27 -13.26 -13.47
CA PRO A 72 9.09 -12.36 -14.60
C PRO A 72 9.13 -10.91 -14.11
N SER A 73 9.67 -10.00 -14.92
CA SER A 73 9.60 -8.57 -14.62
C SER A 73 8.14 -8.11 -14.55
N VAL A 74 7.80 -7.34 -13.52
CA VAL A 74 6.44 -6.81 -13.30
C VAL A 74 6.49 -5.30 -13.33
N THR A 75 5.66 -4.70 -14.18
CA THR A 75 5.49 -3.24 -14.22
C THR A 75 4.15 -2.88 -13.62
N TYR A 76 4.14 -1.88 -12.74
CA TYR A 76 2.96 -1.45 -12.00
C TYR A 76 3.05 0.01 -11.56
N GLY A 77 1.90 0.60 -11.33
CA GLY A 77 1.71 1.84 -10.60
C GLY A 77 1.70 1.59 -9.09
N GLN A 78 2.51 2.35 -8.35
CA GLN A 78 2.54 2.36 -6.90
C GLN A 78 2.00 3.70 -6.38
N TYR A 79 0.89 3.63 -5.65
CA TYR A 79 0.27 4.76 -4.96
C TYR A 79 0.80 4.80 -3.53
N SER A 80 1.52 5.85 -3.16
CA SER A 80 2.12 6.03 -1.84
C SER A 80 1.36 7.07 -1.03
N PHE A 81 0.89 6.68 0.15
CA PHE A 81 0.11 7.53 1.05
C PHE A 81 0.84 7.75 2.35
N LYS A 82 0.88 9.01 2.80
CA LYS A 82 1.18 9.39 4.19
C LYS A 82 -0.04 10.08 4.75
N VAL A 83 -0.67 9.46 5.74
CA VAL A 83 -1.89 9.96 6.38
C VAL A 83 -1.68 10.19 7.86
N ARG A 84 -2.45 11.10 8.43
CA ARG A 84 -2.49 11.40 9.86
C ARG A 84 -3.93 11.31 10.35
N ALA A 85 -4.18 10.52 11.38
CA ALA A 85 -5.49 10.46 12.01
C ALA A 85 -5.74 11.74 12.81
N MET A 86 -6.86 12.43 12.60
CA MET A 86 -7.06 13.75 13.21
C MET A 86 -7.46 13.69 14.69
N ASN A 87 -8.17 12.63 15.10
CA ASN A 87 -8.52 12.44 16.52
C ASN A 87 -7.31 11.95 17.34
N ASN A 88 -6.30 11.35 16.68
CA ASN A 88 -5.06 10.90 17.29
C ASN A 88 -3.86 11.35 16.43
N PRO A 89 -3.54 12.65 16.41
CA PRO A 89 -2.64 13.28 15.43
C PRO A 89 -1.18 12.79 15.50
N ILE A 90 -0.83 12.04 16.55
CA ILE A 90 0.47 11.42 16.69
C ILE A 90 0.64 10.18 15.80
N ILE A 91 -0.46 9.57 15.36
CA ILE A 91 -0.44 8.44 14.45
C ILE A 91 -0.32 8.96 13.02
N ILE A 92 0.90 8.84 12.50
CA ILE A 92 1.21 9.07 11.10
C ILE A 92 1.55 7.73 10.45
N THR A 93 0.77 7.33 9.46
CA THR A 93 0.96 6.06 8.75
C THR A 93 1.39 6.32 7.31
N ASN A 94 2.49 5.67 6.92
CA ASN A 94 2.88 5.49 5.53
C ASN A 94 2.45 4.10 5.06
N PHE A 95 1.77 4.01 3.92
CA PHE A 95 1.39 2.76 3.25
C PHE A 95 1.40 2.94 1.73
N TYR A 96 1.39 1.83 0.99
CA TYR A 96 1.39 1.81 -0.47
C TYR A 96 0.39 0.81 -1.01
N ILE A 97 -0.13 1.10 -2.19
CA ILE A 97 -1.06 0.25 -2.94
C ILE A 97 -0.47 0.08 -4.34
N ASN A 98 -0.42 -1.16 -4.84
CA ASN A 98 0.11 -1.48 -6.17
C ASN A 98 -1.02 -1.95 -7.08
N ASP A 99 -1.10 -1.45 -8.32
CA ASP A 99 -2.15 -1.85 -9.27
C ASP A 99 -1.84 -3.14 -10.05
N GLY A 100 -0.60 -3.64 -9.97
CA GLY A 100 -0.12 -4.82 -10.71
C GLY A 100 -0.93 -6.10 -10.48
N ASP A 101 -1.44 -6.31 -9.26
CA ASP A 101 -2.24 -7.50 -8.91
C ASP A 101 -3.70 -7.40 -9.36
N THR A 102 -4.18 -6.21 -9.72
CA THR A 102 -5.62 -5.91 -9.87
C THR A 102 -6.04 -5.69 -11.32
N LYS A 103 -5.11 -5.92 -12.26
CA LYS A 103 -5.25 -5.84 -13.73
C LYS A 103 -6.50 -5.06 -14.17
N GLU A 104 -6.29 -3.76 -14.39
CA GLU A 104 -7.12 -2.86 -15.19
C GLU A 104 -8.37 -2.21 -14.55
N SER A 105 -8.67 -2.36 -13.24
CA SER A 105 -9.77 -1.58 -12.64
C SER A 105 -9.47 -0.93 -11.28
N ILE A 106 -9.87 0.35 -11.15
CA ILE A 106 -9.84 1.10 -9.88
C ILE A 106 -10.62 0.35 -8.80
N LYS A 107 -11.80 -0.20 -9.16
CA LYS A 107 -12.62 -0.97 -8.21
C LYS A 107 -11.86 -2.16 -7.63
N GLY A 108 -11.19 -2.96 -8.47
CA GLY A 108 -10.40 -4.10 -8.01
C GLY A 108 -9.26 -3.68 -7.07
N LEU A 109 -8.62 -2.55 -7.38
CA LEU A 109 -7.58 -1.95 -6.53
C LEU A 109 -8.10 -1.58 -5.14
N ILE A 110 -9.22 -0.87 -5.09
CA ILE A 110 -9.83 -0.41 -3.84
C ILE A 110 -10.38 -1.59 -3.03
N ASP A 111 -10.99 -2.58 -3.66
CA ASP A 111 -11.47 -3.79 -2.98
C ASP A 111 -10.31 -4.58 -2.37
N SER A 112 -9.19 -4.73 -3.09
CA SER A 112 -7.97 -5.36 -2.57
C SER A 112 -7.41 -4.58 -1.38
N PHE A 113 -7.34 -3.24 -1.47
CA PHE A 113 -6.92 -2.38 -0.36
C PHE A 113 -7.79 -2.57 0.89
N LYS A 114 -9.11 -2.51 0.72
CA LYS A 114 -10.10 -2.69 1.80
C LYS A 114 -9.95 -4.05 2.49
N LYS A 115 -9.73 -5.10 1.70
CA LYS A 115 -9.59 -6.48 2.19
C LYS A 115 -8.27 -6.72 2.92
N ASN A 116 -7.16 -6.24 2.36
CA ASN A 116 -5.82 -6.72 2.73
C ASN A 116 -5.05 -5.74 3.63
N GLN A 117 -5.37 -4.45 3.58
CA GLN A 117 -4.57 -3.43 4.27
C GLN A 117 -5.40 -2.57 5.23
N LEU A 118 -6.63 -2.20 4.83
CA LEU A 118 -7.42 -1.17 5.50
C LEU A 118 -7.58 -1.40 7.00
N ASN A 119 -7.83 -2.63 7.45
CA ASN A 119 -8.02 -2.91 8.87
C ASN A 119 -6.77 -2.63 9.74
N SER A 120 -5.58 -2.73 9.18
CA SER A 120 -4.30 -2.70 9.93
C SER A 120 -3.60 -1.36 9.94
N ILE A 121 -3.95 -0.44 9.02
CA ILE A 121 -3.23 0.84 8.80
C ILE A 121 -3.10 1.68 10.06
N TYR A 122 -4.18 1.83 10.81
CA TYR A 122 -4.20 2.68 12.00
C TYR A 122 -3.31 2.12 13.12
N CYS A 123 -3.45 0.83 13.44
CA CYS A 123 -2.70 0.18 14.51
C CYS A 123 -1.24 -0.11 14.13
N MET A 124 -0.96 -0.28 12.84
CA MET A 124 0.40 -0.21 12.32
C MET A 124 1.04 1.17 12.57
N GLY A 125 0.26 2.24 12.44
CA GLY A 125 0.71 3.59 12.77
C GLY A 125 1.09 3.73 14.26
N LEU A 126 0.25 3.21 15.17
CA LEU A 126 0.56 3.16 16.61
C LEU A 126 1.83 2.35 16.90
N THR A 127 1.96 1.18 16.27
CA THR A 127 3.16 0.33 16.37
C THR A 127 4.42 1.09 15.92
N LYS A 128 4.35 1.77 14.77
CA LYS A 128 5.45 2.60 14.26
C LYS A 128 5.79 3.75 15.19
N TYR A 129 4.78 4.37 15.82
CA TYR A 129 4.99 5.43 16.80
C TYR A 129 5.76 4.92 18.02
N TYR A 130 5.35 3.82 18.65
CA TYR A 130 6.09 3.25 19.77
C TYR A 130 7.54 2.88 19.41
N ARG A 131 7.75 2.27 18.23
CA ARG A 131 9.10 2.02 17.70
C ARG A 131 9.92 3.29 17.57
N TYR A 132 9.33 4.35 17.03
CA TYR A 132 10.00 5.63 16.89
C TYR A 132 10.40 6.21 18.24
N VAL A 133 9.50 6.19 19.22
CA VAL A 133 9.75 6.67 20.57
C VAL A 133 10.92 5.91 21.22
N ASN A 134 10.89 4.58 21.16
CA ASN A 134 11.96 3.72 21.69
C ASN A 134 13.31 3.97 21.01
N ASN A 135 13.33 3.99 19.67
CA ASN A 135 14.57 4.13 18.90
C ASN A 135 15.23 5.50 19.07
N ASN A 136 14.46 6.51 19.47
CA ASN A 136 14.93 7.89 19.56
C ASN A 136 14.94 8.43 21.00
N ASN A 137 14.73 7.56 22.00
CA ASN A 137 14.63 7.92 23.41
C ASN A 137 13.73 9.16 23.64
N LYS A 138 12.56 9.17 22.98
CA LYS A 138 11.60 10.28 23.07
C LYS A 138 10.62 10.04 24.20
N ILE A 139 9.99 11.10 24.68
CA ILE A 139 8.92 11.00 25.68
C ILE A 139 7.61 10.59 24.97
N LEU A 140 6.93 9.60 25.54
CA LEU A 140 5.59 9.20 25.16
C LEU A 140 4.59 10.35 25.39
N LYS A 141 3.77 10.68 24.37
CA LYS A 141 2.81 11.77 24.46
C LYS A 141 1.39 11.25 24.77
N GLN A 142 1.09 11.10 26.05
CA GLN A 142 -0.29 10.93 26.54
C GLN A 142 -1.08 12.25 26.43
N PRO A 143 -2.43 12.25 26.30
CA PRO A 143 -3.36 11.09 26.33
C PRO A 143 -3.65 10.46 24.95
N TYR A 144 -3.12 11.01 23.86
CA TYR A 144 -3.43 10.56 22.49
C TYR A 144 -3.02 9.10 22.23
N THR A 145 -2.03 8.60 22.96
CA THR A 145 -1.65 7.19 22.90
C THR A 145 -2.69 6.28 23.52
N GLU A 146 -3.29 6.62 24.67
CA GLU A 146 -4.33 5.80 25.30
C GLU A 146 -5.58 5.60 24.42
N GLN A 147 -6.03 6.65 23.73
CA GLN A 147 -7.20 6.53 22.86
C GLN A 147 -6.91 5.61 21.65
N ALA A 148 -5.72 5.72 21.08
CA ALA A 148 -5.28 4.83 20.01
C ALA A 148 -5.13 3.38 20.46
N GLU A 149 -4.60 3.15 21.66
CA GLU A 149 -4.48 1.82 22.26
C GLU A 149 -5.84 1.18 22.46
N LYS A 150 -6.80 1.90 23.08
CA LYS A 150 -8.17 1.41 23.28
C LYS A 150 -8.82 0.99 21.96
N TYR A 151 -8.62 1.79 20.90
CA TYR A 151 -9.10 1.42 19.57
C TYR A 151 -8.44 0.12 19.08
N CYS A 152 -7.11 0.04 19.11
CA CYS A 152 -6.39 -1.13 18.60
C CYS A 152 -6.67 -2.42 19.39
N ASP A 153 -6.83 -2.31 20.71
CA ASP A 153 -7.31 -3.40 21.56
C ASP A 153 -8.71 -3.87 21.17
N SER A 154 -9.63 -2.94 20.89
CA SER A 154 -11.02 -3.28 20.53
C SER A 154 -11.14 -4.05 19.20
N VAL A 155 -10.16 -3.91 18.31
CA VAL A 155 -10.08 -4.63 17.03
C VAL A 155 -9.09 -5.80 17.06
N GLY A 156 -8.59 -6.17 18.24
CA GLY A 156 -7.70 -7.32 18.43
C GLY A 156 -6.30 -7.14 17.83
N GLN A 157 -5.83 -5.92 17.61
CA GLN A 157 -4.51 -5.64 17.06
C GLN A 157 -3.53 -5.20 18.15
N ASP A 158 -2.80 -6.18 18.68
CA ASP A 158 -1.96 -6.05 19.88
C ASP A 158 -0.47 -5.81 19.59
N ARG A 159 -0.05 -5.80 18.32
CA ARG A 159 1.37 -5.70 17.92
C ARG A 159 2.10 -4.50 18.54
N TYR A 160 1.40 -3.41 18.84
CA TYR A 160 1.99 -2.24 19.48
C TYR A 160 2.41 -2.51 20.94
N LYS A 161 1.76 -3.46 21.65
CA LYS A 161 1.99 -3.75 23.08
C LYS A 161 3.43 -4.15 23.35
N MET A 162 4.01 -5.00 22.51
CA MET A 162 5.43 -5.38 22.61
C MET A 162 6.35 -4.16 22.65
N TYR A 163 6.08 -3.13 21.84
CA TYR A 163 6.90 -1.92 21.82
C TYR A 163 6.57 -0.96 22.97
N LYS A 164 5.31 -0.93 23.42
CA LYS A 164 4.91 -0.21 24.64
C LYS A 164 5.60 -0.78 25.87
N GLU A 165 5.61 -2.09 26.04
CA GLU A 165 6.27 -2.78 27.16
C GLU A 165 7.76 -2.47 27.20
N TYR A 166 8.42 -2.50 26.03
CA TYR A 166 9.82 -2.09 25.91
C TYR A 166 10.02 -0.63 26.38
N TYR A 167 9.15 0.30 25.95
CA TYR A 167 9.23 1.70 26.39
C TYR A 167 9.19 1.79 27.92
N LEU A 168 8.18 1.18 28.53
CA LEU A 168 7.97 1.19 29.98
C LEU A 168 9.14 0.56 30.76
N LYS A 169 9.78 -0.48 30.22
CA LYS A 169 10.93 -1.11 30.88
C LYS A 169 12.19 -0.23 30.89
N HIS A 170 12.35 0.64 29.90
CA HIS A 170 13.62 1.30 29.61
C HIS A 170 13.59 2.83 29.74
N HIS A 171 12.42 3.45 29.87
CA HIS A 171 12.26 4.92 29.80
C HIS A 171 11.47 5.52 30.98
N THR A 172 11.03 4.71 31.94
CA THR A 172 10.32 5.19 33.15
C THR A 172 11.10 4.92 34.44
N SER A 173 12.44 4.89 34.35
CA SER A 173 13.37 4.79 35.49
C SER A 173 14.02 6.13 35.79
#